data_AF-A0A952BAN6-F1
#
_entry.id   AF-A0A952BAN6-F1
#
_cell.length_a   1.000
_cell.length_b   1.000
_cell.length_c   1.000
_cell.angle_alpha   90.00
_cell.angle_beta   90.00
_cell.angle_gamma   90.00
#
_symmetry.space_group_name_H-M   'P 1'
#
loop_
_entity.id
_entity.type
_entity.pdbx_description
1 polymer ?
#
loop_
_entity_poly.entity_id
_entity_poly.type
_entity_poly.pdbx_seq_one_letter_code
_entity_poly.pdbx_strand_id
1 'polypeptide(L)'
;MRCVIRIKITLRLPEGLAEDRKTRSTRLRVFPIVSFITIDANSPLIKIRTLLKNTVKDHRLRVLFPTEINTGKSYAETQFDVVEHEIHPDHYDDNQIPDDLKRVLLGAREPEPITSFPQQSFVDLTDGRRGFALLNRGLPEYEIIGNNNTIALTLFRSIGWLARGDLLTRTGDAGPTIYTPEAQCLREMEFNYALYFHKGDWREGKVHQYSEQFNSECLVVRSDSHPGELPAKQGFLKLESTGDALKLTALKRSEDGEGIILRCYNPSDYEIEGVLTSVFEITSAIYVDLKETLKEQITNTLGGKIVFIAGPRKIVTLKIVLQRKRQIEKSPTHPQHHILWPEMLQPGEDFSAYPSMPVVTCVDIAREEQRAREIADQLENATQRVVAIEKDLKEKQNPAQARFEAELQLARGDVATFERSLLEAQLSVILSKKKFNELNQKSEVFPLNVDEIRSKCRGIGVRLNMARIRKRIYDYITEYYNQ
;
A
#
# COMPACT_ATOMS: atom_id res chain seq x y z
N MET A 1 -6.73 -25.24 -24.00
CA MET A 1 -6.33 -26.33 -23.07
C MET A 1 -5.71 -25.68 -21.84
N ARG A 2 -5.98 -26.21 -20.64
CA ARG A 2 -5.48 -25.67 -19.36
C ARG A 2 -4.89 -26.81 -18.53
N CYS A 3 -3.73 -26.59 -17.93
CA CYS A 3 -3.16 -27.44 -16.89
C CYS A 3 -3.12 -26.66 -15.58
N VAL A 4 -3.52 -27.29 -14.47
CA VAL A 4 -3.44 -26.70 -13.13
C VAL A 4 -2.70 -27.69 -12.21
N ILE A 5 -1.61 -27.24 -11.63
CA ILE A 5 -0.84 -27.98 -10.64
C ILE A 5 -1.15 -27.40 -9.27
N ARG A 6 -1.60 -28.24 -8.34
CA ARG A 6 -1.84 -27.86 -6.94
C ARG A 6 -0.65 -28.31 -6.09
N ILE A 7 -0.02 -27.37 -5.42
CA ILE A 7 1.08 -27.61 -4.48
C ILE A 7 0.60 -27.24 -3.08
N LYS A 8 0.71 -28.18 -2.13
CA LYS A 8 0.40 -27.94 -0.72
C LYS A 8 1.68 -28.01 0.10
N ILE A 9 1.97 -26.94 0.81
CA ILE A 9 3.12 -26.81 1.70
C ILE A 9 2.58 -26.57 3.11
N THR A 10 3.20 -27.21 4.10
CA THR A 10 2.91 -26.97 5.51
C THR A 10 4.19 -26.60 6.21
N LEU A 11 4.27 -25.35 6.67
CA LEU A 11 5.42 -24.84 7.40
C LEU A 11 5.18 -24.94 8.90
N ARG A 12 6.27 -24.99 9.67
CA ARG A 12 6.24 -24.79 11.13
C ARG A 12 6.95 -23.49 11.43
N LEU A 13 6.19 -22.46 11.82
CA LEU A 13 6.70 -21.11 12.06
C LEU A 13 6.61 -20.75 13.54
N PRO A 14 7.55 -19.98 14.09
CA PRO A 14 7.41 -19.28 15.36
C PRO A 14 6.05 -18.60 15.49
N GLU A 15 5.40 -18.74 16.65
CA GLU A 15 4.06 -18.18 16.88
C GLU A 15 4.02 -16.65 16.91
N GLY A 16 5.17 -15.99 17.08
CA GLY A 16 5.36 -14.55 17.12
C GLY A 16 6.77 -14.19 17.58
N LEU A 17 6.96 -12.96 18.06
CA LEU A 17 8.18 -12.55 18.74
C LEU A 17 8.33 -13.21 20.12
N ALA A 18 9.56 -13.32 20.60
CA ALA A 18 9.85 -13.58 22.00
C ALA A 18 9.41 -12.38 22.87
N GLU A 19 9.30 -12.58 24.19
CA GLU A 19 8.79 -11.56 25.11
C GLU A 19 9.66 -10.29 25.13
N ASP A 20 10.98 -10.44 24.98
CA ASP A 20 11.94 -9.34 24.86
C ASP A 20 11.92 -8.65 23.48
N ARG A 21 11.19 -9.21 22.51
CA ARG A 21 11.05 -8.77 21.12
C ARG A 21 12.36 -8.72 20.32
N LYS A 22 13.45 -9.30 20.85
CA LYS A 22 14.75 -9.32 20.18
C LYS A 22 14.90 -10.52 19.25
N THR A 23 14.15 -11.59 19.50
CA THR A 23 14.17 -12.80 18.69
C THR A 23 12.75 -13.29 18.38
N ARG A 24 12.66 -14.32 17.55
CA ARG A 24 11.41 -15.06 17.32
C ARG A 24 11.18 -16.03 18.49
N SER A 25 9.92 -16.34 18.78
CA SER A 25 9.55 -17.37 19.74
C SER A 25 10.07 -18.74 19.32
N THR A 26 10.46 -19.57 20.29
CA THR A 26 10.84 -20.98 20.05
C THR A 26 9.64 -21.89 19.85
N ARG A 27 8.43 -21.44 20.22
CA ARG A 27 7.19 -22.21 20.05
C ARG A 27 6.71 -22.10 18.61
N LEU A 28 6.51 -23.26 17.99
CA LEU A 28 6.14 -23.36 16.58
C LEU A 28 4.66 -23.71 16.41
N ARG A 29 4.02 -23.10 15.42
CA ARG A 29 2.67 -23.43 14.95
C ARG A 29 2.68 -23.81 13.48
N VAL A 30 1.67 -24.58 13.10
CA VAL A 30 1.48 -25.03 11.72
C VAL A 30 0.92 -23.89 10.88
N PHE A 31 1.53 -23.63 9.73
CA PHE A 31 1.15 -22.60 8.78
C PHE A 31 0.92 -23.23 7.40
N PRO A 32 -0.34 -23.39 6.95
CA PRO A 32 -0.68 -24.03 5.68
C PRO A 32 -0.63 -23.06 4.51
N ILE A 33 -0.07 -23.51 3.38
CA ILE A 33 -0.02 -22.78 2.11
C ILE A 33 -0.43 -23.73 0.99
N VAL A 34 -1.31 -23.27 0.10
CA VAL A 34 -1.71 -24.00 -1.10
C VAL A 34 -1.58 -23.07 -2.29
N SER A 35 -0.77 -23.45 -3.27
CA SER A 35 -0.59 -22.70 -4.51
C SER A 35 -1.12 -23.49 -5.70
N PHE A 36 -1.88 -22.82 -6.55
CA PHE A 36 -2.36 -23.34 -7.82
C PHE A 36 -1.57 -22.67 -8.95
N ILE A 37 -0.77 -23.45 -9.65
CA ILE A 37 0.00 -23.00 -10.81
C ILE A 37 -0.79 -23.37 -12.06
N THR A 38 -1.23 -22.36 -12.81
CA THR A 38 -2.05 -22.52 -14.00
C THR A 38 -1.26 -22.16 -15.24
N ILE A 39 -1.23 -23.09 -16.19
CA ILE A 39 -0.64 -22.93 -17.52
C ILE A 39 -1.77 -23.08 -18.53
N ASP A 40 -2.06 -22.01 -19.26
CA ASP A 40 -3.05 -21.97 -20.32
C ASP A 40 -2.37 -22.08 -21.69
N ALA A 41 -2.91 -22.90 -22.58
CA ALA A 41 -2.45 -22.94 -23.96
C ALA A 41 -2.60 -21.55 -24.60
N ASN A 42 -1.59 -21.13 -25.35
CA ASN A 42 -1.50 -19.82 -26.01
C ASN A 42 -1.43 -18.61 -25.05
N SER A 43 -1.18 -18.82 -23.75
CA SER A 43 -0.81 -17.75 -22.83
C SER A 43 0.68 -17.85 -22.53
N PRO A 44 1.43 -16.73 -22.57
CA PRO A 44 2.82 -16.73 -22.13
C PRO A 44 2.94 -16.62 -20.59
N LEU A 45 1.82 -16.48 -19.88
CA LEU A 45 1.79 -16.29 -18.43
C LEU A 45 1.69 -17.61 -17.70
N ILE A 46 2.54 -17.77 -16.69
CA ILE A 46 2.37 -18.81 -15.67
C ILE A 46 1.68 -18.15 -14.48
N LYS A 47 0.38 -18.40 -14.33
CA LYS A 47 -0.43 -17.77 -13.28
C LYS A 47 -0.37 -18.57 -12.00
N ILE A 48 -0.20 -17.89 -10.87
CA ILE A 48 -0.09 -18.51 -9.56
C ILE A 48 -1.10 -17.85 -8.63
N ARG A 49 -1.99 -18.68 -8.08
CA ARG A 49 -2.91 -18.29 -7.01
C ARG A 49 -2.50 -19.00 -5.73
N THR A 50 -2.15 -18.25 -4.70
CA THR A 50 -1.73 -18.78 -3.41
C THR A 50 -2.79 -18.49 -2.35
N LEU A 51 -3.33 -19.56 -1.78
CA LEU A 51 -4.20 -19.56 -0.62
C LEU A 51 -3.39 -19.91 0.63
N LEU A 52 -3.63 -19.21 1.72
CA LEU A 52 -3.06 -19.57 3.02
C LEU A 52 -3.95 -19.11 4.15
N LYS A 53 -3.73 -19.67 5.34
CA LYS A 53 -4.28 -19.16 6.60
C LYS A 53 -3.15 -18.73 7.50
N ASN A 54 -3.10 -17.45 7.83
CA ASN A 54 -2.13 -16.97 8.78
C ASN A 54 -2.50 -17.41 10.21
N THR A 55 -1.64 -18.23 10.80
CA THR A 55 -1.82 -18.78 12.15
C THR A 55 -0.87 -18.17 13.18
N VAL A 56 0.07 -17.32 12.76
CA VAL A 56 1.16 -16.78 13.61
C VAL A 56 1.27 -15.25 13.52
N LYS A 57 1.96 -14.62 14.48
CA LYS A 57 2.15 -13.17 14.56
C LYS A 57 3.55 -12.76 14.11
N ASP A 58 3.76 -11.46 13.92
CA ASP A 58 5.07 -10.80 13.81
C ASP A 58 6.03 -11.41 12.78
N HIS A 59 5.60 -11.47 11.53
CA HIS A 59 6.41 -12.01 10.43
C HIS A 59 6.10 -11.32 9.10
N ARG A 60 6.99 -11.50 8.14
CA ARG A 60 6.80 -11.12 6.73
C ARG A 60 6.87 -12.38 5.90
N LEU A 61 5.81 -12.69 5.14
CA LEU A 61 5.82 -13.82 4.21
C LEU A 61 6.06 -13.30 2.79
N ARG A 62 7.02 -13.92 2.11
CA ARG A 62 7.40 -13.60 0.74
C ARG A 62 7.50 -14.86 -0.10
N VAL A 63 7.23 -14.72 -1.40
CA VAL A 63 7.57 -15.72 -2.39
C VAL A 63 8.80 -15.25 -3.17
N LEU A 64 9.74 -16.16 -3.43
CA LEU A 64 11.06 -15.84 -3.98
C LEU A 64 11.21 -16.45 -5.37
N PHE A 65 11.64 -15.63 -6.33
CA PHE A 65 11.91 -16.02 -7.70
C PHE A 65 13.37 -15.72 -8.07
N PRO A 66 14.28 -16.70 -7.94
CA PRO A 66 15.65 -16.54 -8.40
C PRO A 66 15.65 -16.39 -9.92
N THR A 67 16.14 -15.26 -10.44
CA THR A 67 16.05 -14.93 -11.88
C THR A 67 17.32 -15.25 -12.64
N GLU A 68 18.49 -15.17 -11.98
CA GLU A 68 19.82 -15.26 -12.61
C GLU A 68 20.04 -14.23 -13.72
N ILE A 69 19.25 -13.14 -13.73
CA ILE A 69 19.41 -12.03 -14.66
C ILE A 69 20.46 -11.08 -14.10
N ASN A 70 21.58 -10.95 -14.79
CA ASN A 70 22.66 -10.07 -14.38
C ASN A 70 22.37 -8.62 -14.77
N THR A 71 21.92 -7.82 -13.80
CA THR A 71 21.62 -6.39 -13.95
C THR A 71 21.85 -5.67 -12.63
N GLY A 72 22.07 -4.36 -12.67
CA GLY A 72 22.14 -3.50 -11.48
C GLY A 72 20.84 -2.74 -11.20
N LYS A 73 19.77 -3.02 -11.96
CA LYS A 73 18.54 -2.23 -11.98
C LYS A 73 17.28 -3.10 -12.04
N SER A 74 16.21 -2.63 -11.41
CA SER A 74 14.85 -3.16 -11.57
C SER A 74 13.91 -2.10 -12.14
N TYR A 75 12.87 -2.56 -12.83
CA TYR A 75 11.86 -1.70 -13.46
C TYR A 75 10.49 -2.01 -12.88
N ALA A 76 9.86 -1.07 -12.19
CA ALA A 76 8.55 -1.30 -11.57
C ALA A 76 7.52 -0.31 -12.06
N GLU A 77 6.30 -0.79 -12.27
CA GLU A 77 5.19 0.10 -12.57
C GLU A 77 4.81 0.92 -11.33
N THR A 78 4.70 2.22 -11.52
CA THR A 78 4.23 3.19 -10.53
C THR A 78 3.15 4.08 -11.15
N GLN A 79 2.76 5.17 -10.49
CA GLN A 79 1.69 6.05 -10.93
C GLN A 79 2.02 6.69 -12.30
N PHE A 80 1.40 6.15 -13.36
CA PHE A 80 1.57 6.61 -14.75
C PHE A 80 3.02 6.52 -15.26
N ASP A 81 3.81 5.58 -14.72
CA ASP A 81 5.18 5.41 -15.20
C ASP A 81 5.79 4.03 -14.90
N VAL A 82 6.90 3.71 -15.57
CA VAL A 82 7.83 2.65 -15.15
C VAL A 82 9.08 3.30 -14.60
N VAL A 83 9.28 3.11 -13.31
CA VAL A 83 10.41 3.67 -12.57
C VAL A 83 11.53 2.65 -12.55
N GLU A 84 12.73 3.15 -12.84
CA GLU A 84 13.98 2.43 -12.70
C GLU A 84 14.51 2.59 -11.28
N HIS A 85 14.91 1.49 -10.65
CA HIS A 85 15.50 1.46 -9.31
C HIS A 85 16.87 0.79 -9.35
N GLU A 86 17.86 1.42 -8.73
CA GLU A 86 19.15 0.78 -8.45
C GLU A 86 18.97 -0.28 -7.36
N ILE A 87 19.45 -1.50 -7.62
CA ILE A 87 19.28 -2.63 -6.68
C ILE A 87 20.50 -2.86 -5.78
N HIS A 88 21.58 -2.13 -6.04
CA HIS A 88 22.81 -2.11 -5.24
C HIS A 88 23.20 -0.66 -4.92
N PRO A 89 22.39 0.06 -4.13
CA PRO A 89 22.69 1.44 -3.74
C PRO A 89 23.92 1.50 -2.82
N ASP A 90 24.64 2.62 -2.88
CA ASP A 90 25.77 2.89 -1.98
C ASP A 90 25.31 3.06 -0.53
N HIS A 91 26.08 2.49 0.40
CA HIS A 91 25.89 2.69 1.83
C HIS A 91 26.24 4.12 2.24
N TYR A 92 25.57 4.65 3.27
CA TYR A 92 25.92 5.93 3.90
C TYR A 92 26.13 5.76 5.40
N ASP A 93 27.04 6.55 5.96
CA ASP A 93 27.33 6.55 7.39
C ASP A 93 26.55 7.66 8.08
N ASP A 94 25.59 7.27 8.90
CA ASP A 94 24.80 8.15 9.75
C ASP A 94 25.62 9.12 10.60
N ASN A 95 26.83 8.73 11.00
CA ASN A 95 27.70 9.56 11.81
C ASN A 95 28.27 10.75 11.02
N GLN A 96 28.31 10.64 9.69
CA GLN A 96 28.82 11.68 8.78
C GLN A 96 27.76 12.73 8.44
N ILE A 97 26.51 12.53 8.85
CA ILE A 97 25.46 13.55 8.69
C ILE A 97 25.86 14.78 9.54
N PRO A 98 25.96 15.99 8.95
CA PRO A 98 26.28 17.20 9.68
C PRO A 98 25.30 17.47 10.83
N ASP A 99 25.79 17.96 11.97
CA ASP A 99 24.95 18.16 13.16
C ASP A 99 23.86 19.21 12.95
N ASP A 100 24.06 20.19 12.07
CA ASP A 100 23.04 21.12 11.61
C ASP A 100 21.96 20.44 10.76
N LEU A 101 22.32 19.46 9.92
CA LEU A 101 21.36 18.68 9.14
C LEU A 101 20.59 17.67 10.00
N LYS A 102 21.25 17.04 10.99
CA LYS A 102 20.58 16.18 12.00
C LYS A 102 19.45 16.93 12.73
N ARG A 103 19.59 18.24 12.92
CA ARG A 103 18.55 19.09 13.55
C ARG A 103 17.30 19.27 12.68
N VAL A 104 17.43 19.19 11.35
CA VAL A 104 16.30 19.33 10.40
C VAL A 104 15.75 17.97 9.97
N LEU A 105 16.54 16.90 10.10
CA LEU A 105 16.11 15.51 9.92
C LEU A 105 15.29 15.03 11.13
N LEU A 106 14.08 15.55 11.21
CA LEU A 106 13.18 15.44 12.37
C LEU A 106 12.27 14.20 12.32
N GLY A 107 12.44 13.37 11.30
CA GLY A 107 11.62 12.19 11.04
C GLY A 107 12.37 10.89 11.28
N ALA A 108 11.61 9.80 11.26
CA ALA A 108 12.23 8.49 11.18
C ALA A 108 13.05 8.35 9.90
N ARG A 109 14.18 7.67 10.04
CA ARG A 109 15.13 7.45 8.94
C ARG A 109 15.71 6.05 9.02
N GLU A 110 16.05 5.50 7.89
CA GLU A 110 16.76 4.24 7.79
C GLU A 110 18.26 4.49 7.88
N PRO A 111 19.00 3.67 8.63
CA PRO A 111 20.46 3.79 8.72
C PRO A 111 21.18 3.19 7.51
N GLU A 112 20.44 2.46 6.67
CA GLU A 112 20.95 1.76 5.49
C GLU A 112 19.98 1.98 4.34
N PRO A 113 20.46 2.01 3.08
CA PRO A 113 19.59 2.08 1.91
C PRO A 113 18.55 0.96 1.88
N ILE A 114 17.29 1.31 1.69
CA ILE A 114 16.22 0.32 1.51
C ILE A 114 16.16 -0.08 0.04
N THR A 115 16.29 -1.38 -0.23
CA THR A 115 16.09 -1.97 -1.57
C THR A 115 14.72 -2.64 -1.75
N SER A 116 13.80 -2.37 -0.80
CA SER A 116 12.38 -2.67 -0.96
C SER A 116 11.67 -1.51 -1.65
N PHE A 117 11.07 -1.76 -2.79
CA PHE A 117 10.49 -0.73 -3.65
C PHE A 117 8.97 -0.90 -3.80
N PRO A 118 8.24 0.21 -4.01
CA PRO A 118 6.83 0.15 -4.35
C PRO A 118 6.64 -0.36 -5.78
N GLN A 119 5.54 -1.07 -6.01
CA GLN A 119 5.04 -1.41 -7.35
C GLN A 119 3.51 -1.31 -7.40
N GLN A 120 2.96 -1.16 -8.60
CA GLN A 120 1.54 -1.35 -8.85
C GLN A 120 1.27 -2.76 -9.35
N SER A 121 1.42 -3.01 -10.65
CA SER A 121 1.04 -4.31 -11.23
C SER A 121 2.21 -5.22 -11.59
N PHE A 122 3.45 -4.72 -11.69
CA PHE A 122 4.61 -5.56 -11.94
C PHE A 122 5.95 -4.96 -11.51
N VAL A 123 6.93 -5.85 -11.40
CA VAL A 123 8.38 -5.59 -11.42
C VAL A 123 9.01 -6.43 -12.53
N ASP A 124 10.01 -5.87 -13.21
CA ASP A 124 10.80 -6.50 -14.26
C ASP A 124 12.31 -6.41 -13.98
N LEU A 125 13.03 -7.48 -14.32
CA LEU A 125 14.48 -7.53 -14.42
C LEU A 125 14.86 -7.96 -15.84
N THR A 126 15.83 -7.26 -16.44
CA THR A 126 16.33 -7.59 -17.79
C THR A 126 17.83 -7.33 -17.91
N ASP A 127 18.52 -8.17 -18.69
CA ASP A 127 19.90 -7.98 -19.14
C ASP A 127 20.00 -7.40 -20.57
N GLY A 128 18.85 -6.97 -21.12
CA GLY A 128 18.70 -6.50 -22.51
C GLY A 128 18.52 -7.61 -23.55
N ARG A 129 18.74 -8.89 -23.19
CA ARG A 129 18.48 -10.05 -24.06
C ARG A 129 17.33 -10.90 -23.55
N ARG A 130 17.28 -11.14 -22.24
CA ARG A 130 16.26 -11.91 -21.54
C ARG A 130 15.72 -11.06 -20.40
N GLY A 131 14.40 -11.09 -20.24
CA GLY A 131 13.69 -10.43 -19.17
C GLY A 131 12.79 -11.38 -18.39
N PHE A 132 12.59 -11.06 -17.11
CA PHE A 132 11.69 -11.73 -16.20
C PHE A 132 10.84 -10.69 -15.49
N ALA A 133 9.56 -10.67 -15.82
CA ALA A 133 8.56 -9.86 -15.16
C ALA A 133 7.72 -10.70 -14.20
N LEU A 134 7.55 -10.17 -13.00
CA LEU A 134 6.64 -10.69 -11.99
C LEU A 134 5.42 -9.76 -11.91
N LEU A 135 4.31 -10.23 -12.45
CA LEU A 135 3.03 -9.53 -12.45
C LEU A 135 2.28 -9.84 -11.15
N ASN A 136 1.52 -8.90 -10.61
CA ASN A 136 0.79 -9.06 -9.37
C ASN A 136 -0.57 -8.37 -9.40
N ARG A 137 -1.47 -8.78 -8.49
CA ARG A 137 -2.74 -8.10 -8.21
C ARG A 137 -2.75 -7.65 -6.75
N GLY A 138 -2.43 -6.37 -6.53
CA GLY A 138 -2.53 -5.73 -5.22
C GLY A 138 -1.40 -6.05 -4.23
N LEU A 139 -0.20 -6.34 -4.73
CA LEU A 139 1.00 -6.65 -3.93
C LEU A 139 2.05 -5.54 -4.12
N PRO A 140 2.01 -4.48 -3.31
CA PRO A 140 2.72 -3.24 -3.62
C PRO A 140 4.20 -3.24 -3.23
N GLU A 141 4.74 -4.31 -2.64
CA GLU A 141 6.12 -4.35 -2.15
C GLU A 141 6.88 -5.50 -2.82
N TYR A 142 8.03 -5.18 -3.40
CA TYR A 142 9.05 -6.15 -3.81
C TYR A 142 10.43 -5.73 -3.31
N GLU A 143 11.37 -6.67 -3.31
CA GLU A 143 12.78 -6.42 -3.00
C GLU A 143 13.62 -7.31 -3.93
N ILE A 144 14.78 -6.83 -4.39
CA ILE A 144 15.75 -7.67 -5.10
C ILE A 144 16.83 -8.10 -4.11
N ILE A 145 17.01 -9.41 -3.94
CA ILE A 145 17.90 -9.97 -2.91
C ILE A 145 18.88 -11.00 -3.48
N GLY A 146 20.02 -11.12 -2.80
CA GLY A 146 21.03 -12.14 -3.08
C GLY A 146 21.80 -11.92 -4.39
N ASN A 147 22.84 -12.73 -4.60
CA ASN A 147 23.77 -12.57 -5.73
C ASN A 147 23.19 -13.01 -7.09
N ASN A 148 22.02 -13.66 -7.07
CA ASN A 148 21.34 -14.16 -8.26
C ASN A 148 20.12 -13.30 -8.64
N ASN A 149 20.04 -12.06 -8.13
CA ASN A 149 18.96 -11.12 -8.36
C ASN A 149 17.58 -11.77 -8.18
N THR A 150 17.36 -12.35 -7.01
CA THR A 150 16.09 -12.97 -6.66
C THR A 150 15.03 -11.89 -6.42
N ILE A 151 13.92 -11.95 -7.16
CA ILE A 151 12.75 -11.11 -6.87
C ILE A 151 12.04 -11.69 -5.65
N ALA A 152 11.99 -10.94 -4.56
CA ALA A 152 11.24 -11.27 -3.36
C ALA A 152 9.93 -10.47 -3.33
N LEU A 153 8.82 -11.12 -3.68
CA LEU A 153 7.49 -10.52 -3.65
C LEU A 153 6.86 -10.69 -2.27
N THR A 154 6.56 -9.59 -1.59
CA THR A 154 5.89 -9.63 -0.29
C THR A 154 4.41 -9.95 -0.47
N LEU A 155 3.98 -11.09 0.07
CA LEU A 155 2.56 -11.48 0.07
C LEU A 155 1.82 -10.71 1.16
N PHE A 156 2.34 -10.73 2.39
CA PHE A 156 1.83 -9.91 3.48
C PHE A 156 2.88 -9.74 4.59
N ARG A 157 2.62 -8.75 5.45
CA ARG A 157 3.38 -8.50 6.66
C ARG A 157 2.43 -8.38 7.85
N SER A 158 2.75 -9.09 8.92
CA SER A 158 2.02 -9.12 10.19
C SER A 158 2.80 -8.34 11.22
N ILE A 159 2.20 -7.29 11.77
CA ILE A 159 2.77 -6.45 12.83
C ILE A 159 1.75 -6.24 13.95
N GLY A 160 2.22 -5.96 15.17
CA GLY A 160 1.34 -5.70 16.31
C GLY A 160 1.16 -4.24 16.67
N TRP A 161 1.88 -3.32 16.03
CA TRP A 161 1.99 -1.92 16.46
C TRP A 161 2.01 -0.99 15.27
N LEU A 162 1.34 0.16 15.40
CA LEU A 162 1.30 1.19 14.36
C LEU A 162 2.69 1.79 14.10
N ALA A 163 3.41 2.11 15.16
CA ALA A 163 4.81 2.48 15.11
C ALA A 163 5.53 1.93 16.35
N ARG A 164 6.85 1.76 16.22
CA ARG A 164 7.73 1.39 17.34
C ARG A 164 9.06 2.14 17.25
N GLY A 165 9.67 2.39 18.40
CA GLY A 165 11.01 2.97 18.50
C GLY A 165 12.14 1.94 18.61
N ASP A 166 11.82 0.66 18.76
CA ASP A 166 12.77 -0.45 18.98
C ASP A 166 13.14 -1.21 17.70
N LEU A 167 13.20 -0.51 16.55
CA LEU A 167 13.50 -1.13 15.25
C LEU A 167 14.99 -1.02 14.91
N LEU A 168 15.59 -2.12 14.43
CA LEU A 168 16.97 -2.14 13.96
C LEU A 168 17.16 -1.41 12.62
N THR A 169 16.11 -1.40 11.79
CA THR A 169 16.16 -0.88 10.41
C THR A 169 15.70 0.57 10.31
N ARG A 170 15.34 1.21 11.44
CA ARG A 170 14.80 2.57 11.43
C ARG A 170 15.04 3.26 12.76
N THR A 171 15.72 4.40 12.70
CA THR A 171 15.98 5.28 13.85
C THR A 171 14.95 6.40 13.87
N GLY A 172 14.53 6.82 15.06
CA GLY A 172 13.62 7.96 15.25
C GLY A 172 12.13 7.61 15.32
N ASP A 173 11.31 8.65 15.50
CA ASP A 173 9.86 8.54 15.70
C ASP A 173 9.12 8.57 14.35
N ALA A 174 8.54 7.42 13.95
CA ALA A 174 7.73 7.32 12.73
C ALA A 174 6.23 7.47 12.97
N GLY A 175 5.81 7.66 14.23
CA GLY A 175 4.39 7.74 14.55
C GLY A 175 4.03 7.20 15.93
N PRO A 176 2.72 7.19 16.23
CA PRO A 176 2.23 6.86 17.56
C PRO A 176 2.44 5.39 17.91
N THR A 177 2.83 5.13 19.16
CA THR A 177 3.03 3.78 19.70
C THR A 177 1.71 3.20 20.19
N ILE A 178 0.87 2.81 19.23
CA ILE A 178 -0.46 2.25 19.45
C ILE A 178 -0.45 0.76 19.10
N TYR A 179 -0.95 -0.09 20.01
CA TYR A 179 -1.11 -1.52 19.77
C TYR A 179 -2.27 -1.78 18.81
N THR A 180 -1.98 -2.52 17.73
CA THR A 180 -2.89 -2.78 16.61
C THR A 180 -2.98 -4.28 16.34
N PRO A 181 -3.65 -5.06 17.20
CA PRO A 181 -3.64 -6.52 17.14
C PRO A 181 -4.20 -7.11 15.83
N GLU A 182 -5.09 -6.39 15.14
CA GLU A 182 -5.64 -6.82 13.85
C GLU A 182 -4.65 -6.69 12.68
N ALA A 183 -3.62 -5.83 12.81
CA ALA A 183 -2.55 -5.70 11.81
C ALA A 183 -1.65 -6.94 11.73
N GLN A 184 -1.88 -7.92 12.60
CA GLN A 184 -1.29 -9.26 12.51
C GLN A 184 -1.87 -10.08 11.35
N CYS A 185 -2.97 -9.66 10.72
CA CYS A 185 -3.56 -10.35 9.57
C CYS A 185 -3.84 -11.84 9.82
N LEU A 186 -4.35 -12.19 11.01
CA LEU A 186 -4.67 -13.57 11.41
C LEU A 186 -5.97 -14.06 10.76
N ARG A 187 -5.91 -14.40 9.48
CA ARG A 187 -7.05 -14.77 8.63
C ARG A 187 -6.62 -15.62 7.44
N GLU A 188 -7.59 -16.11 6.69
CA GLU A 188 -7.38 -16.67 5.36
C GLU A 188 -7.12 -15.55 4.35
N MET A 189 -6.16 -15.76 3.45
CA MET A 189 -5.73 -14.78 2.46
C MET A 189 -5.45 -15.46 1.13
N GLU A 190 -5.75 -14.73 0.06
CA GLU A 190 -5.48 -15.12 -1.32
C GLU A 190 -4.56 -14.09 -1.97
N PHE A 191 -3.57 -14.59 -2.71
CA PHE A 191 -2.61 -13.77 -3.45
C PHE A 191 -2.50 -14.26 -4.88
N ASN A 192 -2.62 -13.33 -5.84
CA ASN A 192 -2.59 -13.61 -7.27
C ASN A 192 -1.39 -12.90 -7.92
N TYR A 193 -0.55 -13.68 -8.60
CA TYR A 193 0.62 -13.17 -9.32
C TYR A 193 0.93 -14.08 -10.51
N ALA A 194 1.73 -13.61 -11.45
CA ALA A 194 2.09 -14.37 -12.65
C ALA A 194 3.54 -14.14 -13.05
N LEU A 195 4.15 -15.19 -13.59
CA LEU A 195 5.50 -15.13 -14.15
C LEU A 195 5.39 -14.89 -15.65
N TYR A 196 6.20 -13.96 -16.16
CA TYR A 196 6.29 -13.66 -17.57
C TYR A 196 7.75 -13.54 -18.01
N PHE A 197 8.14 -14.36 -18.98
CA PHE A 197 9.48 -14.37 -19.55
C PHE A 197 9.44 -13.72 -20.92
N HIS A 198 10.35 -12.79 -21.18
CA HIS A 198 10.38 -12.07 -22.46
C HIS A 198 11.81 -11.85 -22.96
N LYS A 199 11.89 -11.29 -24.17
CA LYS A 199 13.13 -10.81 -24.78
C LYS A 199 13.20 -9.30 -24.65
N GLY A 200 14.41 -8.76 -24.75
CA GLY A 200 14.63 -7.31 -24.72
C GLY A 200 14.30 -6.70 -23.36
N ASP A 201 13.95 -5.42 -23.39
CA ASP A 201 13.49 -4.68 -22.21
C ASP A 201 11.97 -4.88 -21.95
N TRP A 202 11.45 -4.23 -20.90
CA TRP A 202 10.03 -4.30 -20.56
C TRP A 202 9.10 -3.72 -21.63
N ARG A 203 9.60 -2.84 -22.53
CA ARG A 203 8.84 -2.25 -23.63
C ARG A 203 8.70 -3.24 -24.77
N GLU A 204 9.83 -3.77 -25.25
CA GLU A 204 9.87 -4.81 -26.28
C GLU A 204 9.13 -6.07 -25.85
N GLY A 205 9.29 -6.44 -24.57
CA GLY A 205 8.58 -7.54 -23.94
C GLY A 205 7.08 -7.30 -23.75
N LYS A 206 6.59 -6.07 -23.97
CA LYS A 206 5.19 -5.67 -23.74
C LYS A 206 4.69 -6.00 -22.32
N VAL A 207 5.55 -5.88 -21.30
CA VAL A 207 5.27 -6.32 -19.92
C VAL A 207 3.97 -5.69 -19.39
N HIS A 208 3.78 -4.38 -19.58
CA HIS A 208 2.54 -3.71 -19.22
C HIS A 208 1.30 -4.33 -19.86
N GLN A 209 1.34 -4.69 -21.15
CA GLN A 209 0.17 -5.22 -21.83
C GLN A 209 -0.26 -6.54 -21.19
N TYR A 210 0.70 -7.40 -20.87
CA TYR A 210 0.42 -8.65 -20.17
C TYR A 210 0.02 -8.43 -18.71
N SER A 211 0.54 -7.40 -18.05
CA SER A 211 0.10 -7.00 -16.72
C SER A 211 -1.35 -6.51 -16.69
N GLU A 212 -1.74 -5.67 -17.66
CA GLU A 212 -3.11 -5.21 -17.85
C GLU A 212 -4.04 -6.39 -18.15
N GLN A 213 -3.65 -7.31 -19.05
CA GLN A 213 -4.43 -8.51 -19.34
C GLN A 213 -4.57 -9.43 -18.12
N PHE A 214 -3.53 -9.54 -17.28
CA PHE A 214 -3.58 -10.31 -16.05
C PHE A 214 -4.54 -9.69 -15.02
N ASN A 215 -4.58 -8.36 -14.94
CA ASN A 215 -5.41 -7.61 -13.99
C ASN A 215 -6.82 -7.29 -14.51
N SER A 216 -7.10 -7.52 -15.80
CA SER A 216 -8.40 -7.24 -16.43
C SER A 216 -9.13 -8.53 -16.77
N GLU A 217 -10.04 -8.92 -15.88
CA GLU A 217 -10.85 -10.11 -16.11
C GLU A 217 -11.89 -9.90 -17.22
N CYS A 218 -12.12 -10.97 -18.00
CA CYS A 218 -13.19 -10.96 -18.99
C CYS A 218 -14.54 -11.11 -18.28
N LEU A 219 -15.40 -10.09 -18.42
CA LEU A 219 -16.77 -10.17 -17.95
C LEU A 219 -17.61 -11.00 -18.92
N VAL A 220 -18.23 -12.06 -18.41
CA VAL A 220 -19.13 -12.91 -19.18
C VAL A 220 -20.56 -12.67 -18.69
N VAL A 221 -21.41 -12.19 -19.60
CA VAL A 221 -22.85 -12.02 -19.34
C VAL A 221 -23.60 -12.99 -20.25
N ARG A 222 -24.49 -13.78 -19.67
CA ARG A 222 -25.37 -14.68 -20.42
C ARG A 222 -26.65 -13.94 -20.81
N SER A 223 -27.05 -14.11 -22.07
CA SER A 223 -28.37 -13.70 -22.58
C SER A 223 -29.03 -14.87 -23.29
N ASP A 224 -30.36 -14.82 -23.41
CA ASP A 224 -31.13 -15.73 -24.26
C ASP A 224 -31.13 -15.26 -25.72
N SER A 225 -31.64 -16.08 -26.63
CA SER A 225 -31.74 -15.69 -28.05
C SER A 225 -32.84 -14.65 -28.24
N HIS A 226 -32.51 -13.50 -28.82
CA HIS A 226 -33.45 -12.43 -29.15
C HIS A 226 -32.95 -11.59 -30.34
N PRO A 227 -33.83 -10.87 -31.05
CA PRO A 227 -33.42 -9.82 -31.98
C PRO A 227 -32.61 -8.73 -31.25
N GLY A 228 -31.67 -8.10 -31.93
CA GLY A 228 -30.88 -7.01 -31.38
C GLY A 228 -30.34 -6.10 -32.49
N GLU A 229 -30.13 -4.83 -32.17
CA GLU A 229 -29.59 -3.84 -33.11
C GLU A 229 -28.06 -3.89 -33.22
N LEU A 230 -27.40 -4.45 -32.20
CA LEU A 230 -25.95 -4.63 -32.17
C LEU A 230 -25.56 -5.96 -32.83
N PRO A 231 -24.48 -6.01 -33.62
CA PRO A 231 -23.96 -7.24 -34.18
C PRO A 231 -23.37 -8.13 -33.09
N ALA A 232 -23.26 -9.43 -33.38
CA ALA A 232 -22.79 -10.44 -32.43
C ALA A 232 -21.34 -10.22 -31.93
N LYS A 233 -20.51 -9.48 -32.69
CA LYS A 233 -19.14 -9.12 -32.31
C LYS A 233 -18.84 -7.70 -32.79
N GLN A 234 -18.46 -6.82 -31.87
CA GLN A 234 -18.07 -5.44 -32.16
C GLN A 234 -17.04 -4.94 -31.15
N GLY A 235 -16.03 -4.22 -31.64
CA GLY A 235 -15.15 -3.42 -30.79
C GLY A 235 -15.78 -2.04 -30.56
N PHE A 236 -15.72 -1.53 -29.33
CA PHE A 236 -16.26 -0.21 -28.99
C PHE A 236 -15.30 0.92 -29.41
N LEU A 237 -14.07 0.84 -28.90
CA LEU A 237 -12.95 1.72 -29.22
C LEU A 237 -11.68 0.88 -29.40
N LYS A 238 -10.78 1.32 -30.26
CA LYS A 238 -9.46 0.73 -30.46
C LYS A 238 -8.41 1.82 -30.37
N LEU A 239 -7.55 1.74 -29.36
CA LEU A 239 -6.38 2.60 -29.23
C LEU A 239 -5.17 1.86 -29.79
N GLU A 240 -4.50 2.48 -30.76
CA GLU A 240 -3.27 2.00 -31.36
C GLU A 240 -2.16 3.02 -31.12
N SER A 241 -0.94 2.54 -30.99
CA SER A 241 0.24 3.39 -30.89
C SER A 241 1.46 2.63 -31.41
N THR A 242 2.48 3.37 -31.86
CA THR A 242 3.75 2.76 -32.24
C THR A 242 4.29 1.92 -31.09
N GLY A 243 4.54 0.64 -31.35
CA GLY A 243 5.04 -0.31 -30.34
C GLY A 243 4.07 -0.66 -29.21
N ASP A 244 2.77 -0.36 -29.31
CA ASP A 244 1.76 -0.56 -28.24
C ASP A 244 2.14 0.11 -26.90
N ALA A 245 2.83 1.24 -26.97
CA ALA A 245 3.42 1.88 -25.80
C ALA A 245 2.44 2.75 -25.00
N LEU A 246 1.35 3.27 -25.59
CA LEU A 246 0.32 4.00 -24.83
C LEU A 246 -0.49 3.07 -23.94
N LYS A 247 -0.67 3.46 -22.68
CA LYS A 247 -1.40 2.69 -21.66
C LYS A 247 -2.70 3.34 -21.27
N LEU A 248 -3.80 2.62 -21.44
CA LEU A 248 -5.15 3.10 -21.15
C LEU A 248 -5.44 2.95 -19.65
N THR A 249 -5.78 4.04 -18.99
CA THR A 249 -6.05 4.04 -17.54
C THR A 249 -7.47 4.47 -17.18
N ALA A 250 -8.19 5.11 -18.10
CA ALA A 250 -9.61 5.39 -17.90
C ALA A 250 -10.38 5.39 -19.21
N LEU A 251 -11.57 4.80 -19.17
CA LEU A 251 -12.63 4.99 -20.15
C LEU A 251 -13.95 5.17 -19.40
N LYS A 252 -14.48 6.39 -19.37
CA LYS A 252 -15.71 6.70 -18.63
C LYS A 252 -16.55 7.76 -19.33
N ARG A 253 -17.80 7.95 -18.90
CA ARG A 253 -18.60 9.11 -19.31
C ARG A 253 -18.03 10.38 -18.68
N SER A 254 -18.04 11.51 -19.38
CA SER A 254 -17.65 12.81 -18.82
C SER A 254 -18.58 13.23 -17.68
N GLU A 255 -18.11 14.09 -16.78
CA GLU A 255 -18.88 14.58 -15.62
C GLU A 255 -20.14 15.35 -16.05
N ASP A 256 -20.04 16.14 -17.12
CA ASP A 256 -21.19 16.82 -17.72
C ASP A 256 -22.13 15.87 -18.50
N GLY A 257 -21.72 14.61 -18.71
CA GLY A 257 -22.50 13.61 -19.40
C GLY A 257 -22.56 13.73 -20.92
N GLU A 258 -21.85 14.69 -21.51
CA GLU A 258 -21.91 15.03 -22.94
C GLU A 258 -20.92 14.25 -23.81
N GLY A 259 -19.96 13.55 -23.21
CA GLY A 259 -18.95 12.79 -23.95
C GLY A 259 -18.41 11.60 -23.18
N ILE A 260 -17.34 11.04 -23.74
CA ILE A 260 -16.53 9.96 -23.16
C ILE A 260 -15.15 10.53 -22.87
N ILE A 261 -14.66 10.27 -21.67
CA ILE A 261 -13.29 10.52 -21.28
C ILE A 261 -12.48 9.26 -21.53
N LEU A 262 -11.44 9.41 -22.35
CA LEU A 262 -10.37 8.45 -22.49
C LEU A 262 -9.10 9.04 -21.88
N ARG A 263 -8.45 8.30 -20.97
CA ARG A 263 -7.15 8.68 -20.42
C ARG A 263 -6.13 7.60 -20.73
N CYS A 264 -5.00 8.01 -21.27
CA CYS A 264 -3.84 7.16 -21.43
C CYS A 264 -2.57 7.89 -21.02
N TYR A 265 -1.46 7.15 -20.89
CA TYR A 265 -0.14 7.75 -20.67
C TYR A 265 0.92 7.10 -21.54
N ASN A 266 1.96 7.87 -21.83
CA ASN A 266 3.17 7.44 -22.51
C ASN A 266 4.26 7.15 -21.46
N PRO A 267 4.69 5.89 -21.24
CA PRO A 267 5.76 5.56 -20.30
C PRO A 267 7.17 5.68 -20.91
N SER A 268 7.30 6.17 -22.14
CA SER A 268 8.59 6.34 -22.82
C SER A 268 9.16 7.75 -22.64
N ASP A 269 10.44 7.89 -22.99
CA ASP A 269 11.22 9.11 -23.03
C ASP A 269 11.17 9.81 -24.41
N TYR A 270 10.37 9.31 -25.35
CA TYR A 270 10.15 9.90 -26.66
C TYR A 270 8.67 10.13 -26.95
N GLU A 271 8.38 10.88 -28.00
CA GLU A 271 7.01 11.18 -28.42
C GLU A 271 6.36 9.97 -29.10
N ILE A 272 5.08 9.75 -28.80
CA ILE A 272 4.28 8.67 -29.37
C ILE A 272 3.04 9.23 -30.04
N GLU A 273 2.82 8.82 -31.29
CA GLU A 273 1.55 9.00 -31.97
C GLU A 273 0.55 7.94 -31.50
N GLY A 274 -0.59 8.42 -31.01
CA GLY A 274 -1.75 7.62 -30.65
C GLY A 274 -2.85 7.75 -31.70
N VAL A 275 -3.43 6.61 -32.07
CA VAL A 275 -4.54 6.53 -33.02
C VAL A 275 -5.72 5.89 -32.32
N LEU A 276 -6.79 6.65 -32.09
CA LEU A 276 -8.03 6.13 -31.55
C LEU A 276 -9.05 5.95 -32.67
N THR A 277 -9.55 4.74 -32.82
CA THR A 277 -10.64 4.41 -33.75
C THR A 277 -11.90 4.03 -32.98
N SER A 278 -13.03 4.61 -33.37
CA SER A 278 -14.36 4.39 -32.84
C SER A 278 -15.26 3.80 -33.93
N VAL A 279 -16.16 2.91 -33.51
CA VAL A 279 -17.23 2.40 -34.38
C VAL A 279 -18.37 3.41 -34.55
N PHE A 280 -18.48 4.38 -33.65
CA PHE A 280 -19.38 5.53 -33.76
C PHE A 280 -18.65 6.72 -34.38
N GLU A 281 -19.38 7.53 -35.13
CA GLU A 281 -18.88 8.79 -35.66
C GLU A 281 -18.46 9.72 -34.53
N ILE A 282 -17.27 10.32 -34.65
CA ILE A 282 -16.71 11.24 -33.68
C ILE A 282 -17.03 12.65 -34.17
N THR A 283 -17.85 13.38 -33.43
CA THR A 283 -18.24 14.75 -33.79
C THR A 283 -17.24 15.79 -33.27
N SER A 284 -16.59 15.50 -32.15
CA SER A 284 -15.48 16.31 -31.65
C SER A 284 -14.56 15.53 -30.72
N ALA A 285 -13.32 15.96 -30.67
CA ALA A 285 -12.33 15.46 -29.73
C ALA A 285 -11.53 16.65 -29.17
N ILE A 286 -11.36 16.68 -27.85
CA ILE A 286 -10.76 17.81 -27.14
C ILE A 286 -9.77 17.27 -26.12
N TYR A 287 -8.56 17.82 -26.09
CA TYR A 287 -7.68 17.61 -24.94
C TYR A 287 -8.28 18.26 -23.71
N VAL A 288 -8.28 17.53 -22.60
CA VAL A 288 -8.72 18.03 -21.30
C VAL A 288 -7.66 17.74 -20.25
N ASP A 289 -7.68 18.47 -19.14
CA ASP A 289 -6.85 18.10 -17.98
C ASP A 289 -7.49 16.98 -17.15
N LEU A 290 -6.85 16.64 -16.02
CA LEU A 290 -7.31 15.54 -15.18
C LEU A 290 -8.70 15.78 -14.56
N LYS A 291 -9.13 17.05 -14.47
CA LYS A 291 -10.44 17.50 -13.97
C LYS A 291 -11.45 17.69 -15.12
N GLU A 292 -11.14 17.19 -16.32
CA GLU A 292 -11.98 17.33 -17.52
C GLU A 292 -12.14 18.80 -17.99
N THR A 293 -11.29 19.73 -17.53
CA THR A 293 -11.34 21.11 -18.02
C THR A 293 -10.79 21.18 -19.43
N LEU A 294 -11.57 21.77 -20.33
CA LEU A 294 -11.27 21.88 -21.76
C LEU A 294 -9.94 22.63 -21.99
N LYS A 295 -9.12 22.10 -22.91
CA LYS A 295 -7.89 22.72 -23.39
C LYS A 295 -8.04 22.99 -24.89
N GLU A 296 -7.34 22.21 -25.71
CA GLU A 296 -7.24 22.39 -27.15
C GLU A 296 -8.09 21.37 -27.90
N GLN A 297 -8.77 21.82 -28.95
CA GLN A 297 -9.53 20.94 -29.83
C GLN A 297 -8.58 20.16 -30.74
N ILE A 298 -8.82 18.85 -30.89
CA ILE A 298 -8.08 18.02 -31.83
C ILE A 298 -8.66 18.22 -33.22
N THR A 299 -7.87 18.78 -34.12
CA THR A 299 -8.28 19.09 -35.49
C THR A 299 -8.16 17.88 -36.43
N ASN A 300 -7.26 16.94 -36.12
CA ASN A 300 -7.04 15.74 -36.92
C ASN A 300 -8.07 14.64 -36.60
N THR A 301 -9.32 14.89 -37.00
CA THR A 301 -10.43 13.93 -36.88
C THR A 301 -10.94 13.57 -38.28
N LEU A 302 -11.00 12.27 -38.58
CA LEU A 302 -11.50 11.75 -39.86
C LEU A 302 -12.55 10.67 -39.57
N GLY A 303 -13.83 11.05 -39.63
CA GLY A 303 -14.96 10.14 -39.39
C GLY A 303 -14.99 9.56 -37.97
N GLY A 304 -14.52 8.32 -37.82
CA GLY A 304 -14.42 7.61 -36.54
C GLY A 304 -13.00 7.58 -35.96
N LYS A 305 -12.04 8.33 -36.51
CA LYS A 305 -10.62 8.27 -36.15
C LYS A 305 -10.12 9.59 -35.56
N ILE A 306 -9.38 9.52 -34.46
CA ILE A 306 -8.61 10.63 -33.87
C ILE A 306 -7.14 10.25 -33.90
N VAL A 307 -6.29 11.17 -34.35
CA VAL A 307 -4.83 11.08 -34.18
C VAL A 307 -4.40 12.13 -33.17
N PHE A 308 -3.61 11.72 -32.17
CA PHE A 308 -3.12 12.59 -31.11
C PHE A 308 -1.68 12.27 -30.76
N ILE A 309 -1.00 13.21 -30.12
CA ILE A 309 0.41 13.09 -29.78
C ILE A 309 0.57 13.07 -28.26
N ALA A 310 1.25 12.04 -27.77
CA ALA A 310 1.66 11.91 -26.38
C ALA A 310 3.17 12.13 -26.28
N GLY A 311 3.57 13.29 -25.77
CA GLY A 311 4.99 13.56 -25.47
C GLY A 311 5.58 12.58 -24.44
N PRO A 312 6.90 12.63 -24.21
CA PRO A 312 7.59 11.81 -23.22
C PRO A 312 6.92 11.90 -21.85
N ARG A 313 6.68 10.75 -21.18
CA ARG A 313 6.08 10.66 -19.84
C ARG A 313 4.73 11.39 -19.69
N LYS A 314 4.05 11.70 -20.80
CA LYS A 314 2.85 12.55 -20.80
C LYS A 314 1.60 11.72 -20.51
N ILE A 315 0.78 12.21 -19.58
CA ILE A 315 -0.61 11.77 -19.42
C ILE A 315 -1.48 12.56 -20.40
N VAL A 316 -2.20 11.84 -21.26
CA VAL A 316 -3.14 12.43 -22.22
C VAL A 316 -4.55 12.07 -21.80
N THR A 317 -5.41 13.09 -21.64
CA THR A 317 -6.84 12.91 -21.43
C THR A 317 -7.61 13.56 -22.57
N LEU A 318 -8.46 12.77 -23.21
CA LEU A 318 -9.29 13.17 -24.34
C LEU A 318 -10.75 13.13 -23.92
N LYS A 319 -11.48 14.21 -24.17
CA LYS A 319 -12.94 14.20 -24.21
C LYS A 319 -13.38 13.97 -25.66
N ILE A 320 -14.11 12.90 -25.87
CA ILE A 320 -14.59 12.44 -27.18
C ILE A 320 -16.11 12.56 -27.18
N VAL A 321 -16.65 13.32 -28.12
CA VAL A 321 -18.08 13.40 -28.35
C VAL A 321 -18.42 12.51 -29.54
N LEU A 322 -19.25 11.52 -29.28
CA LEU A 322 -19.73 10.58 -30.30
C LEU A 322 -21.11 11.02 -30.78
N GLN A 323 -21.37 10.87 -32.08
CA GLN A 323 -22.74 10.96 -32.59
C GLN A 323 -23.53 9.76 -32.05
N ARG A 324 -24.40 10.03 -31.07
CA ARG A 324 -25.27 9.00 -30.50
C ARG A 324 -26.34 8.64 -31.51
N LYS A 325 -26.28 7.43 -32.08
CA LYS A 325 -27.47 6.80 -32.64
C LYS A 325 -28.32 6.32 -31.47
N ARG A 326 -29.59 6.73 -31.39
CA ARG A 326 -30.55 6.11 -30.45
C ARG A 326 -30.74 4.65 -30.88
N GLN A 327 -29.91 3.76 -30.36
CA GLN A 327 -30.01 2.31 -30.57
C GLN A 327 -30.71 1.58 -29.42
N ILE A 328 -31.08 2.33 -28.37
CA ILE A 328 -31.75 1.80 -27.18
C ILE A 328 -32.89 2.78 -26.87
N GLU A 329 -34.07 2.51 -27.43
CA GLU A 329 -35.27 3.35 -27.24
C GLU A 329 -35.94 3.17 -25.87
N LYS A 330 -35.66 2.05 -25.19
CA LYS A 330 -36.24 1.70 -23.88
C LYS A 330 -35.14 1.62 -22.84
N SER A 331 -35.29 2.34 -21.73
CA SER A 331 -34.51 2.05 -20.52
C SER A 331 -34.62 0.55 -20.22
N PRO A 332 -33.52 -0.18 -20.05
CA PRO A 332 -33.59 -1.60 -19.75
C PRO A 332 -34.45 -1.80 -18.50
N THR A 333 -35.54 -2.55 -18.62
CA THR A 333 -36.29 -3.05 -17.46
C THR A 333 -35.36 -4.01 -16.74
N HIS A 334 -34.65 -3.54 -15.70
CA HIS A 334 -33.57 -4.25 -15.01
C HIS A 334 -33.88 -5.75 -14.82
N PRO A 335 -33.44 -6.65 -15.71
CA PRO A 335 -33.50 -8.06 -15.44
C PRO A 335 -32.43 -8.32 -14.38
N GLN A 336 -32.72 -9.18 -13.41
CA GLN A 336 -31.67 -9.67 -12.52
C GLN A 336 -30.70 -10.50 -13.35
N HIS A 337 -29.59 -9.90 -13.78
CA HIS A 337 -28.51 -10.64 -14.42
C HIS A 337 -27.67 -11.31 -13.34
N HIS A 338 -27.47 -12.62 -13.46
CA HIS A 338 -26.48 -13.34 -12.66
C HIS A 338 -25.11 -13.14 -13.31
N ILE A 339 -24.29 -12.28 -12.71
CA ILE A 339 -22.89 -12.16 -13.08
C ILE A 339 -22.16 -13.36 -12.46
N LEU A 340 -21.57 -14.20 -13.31
CA LEU A 340 -20.68 -15.28 -12.88
C LEU A 340 -19.26 -14.73 -12.87
N TRP A 341 -18.71 -14.52 -11.69
CA TRP A 341 -17.33 -14.09 -11.51
C TRP A 341 -16.39 -15.29 -11.66
N PRO A 342 -15.29 -15.19 -12.44
CA PRO A 342 -14.32 -16.27 -12.61
C PRO A 342 -13.78 -16.84 -11.29
N GLU A 343 -13.66 -16.03 -10.25
CA GLU A 343 -13.22 -16.45 -8.91
C GLU A 343 -14.17 -17.48 -8.27
N MET A 344 -15.47 -17.42 -8.59
CA MET A 344 -16.48 -18.37 -8.10
C MET A 344 -16.30 -19.79 -8.69
N LEU A 345 -15.51 -19.92 -9.76
CA LEU A 345 -15.25 -21.19 -10.42
C LEU A 345 -13.89 -21.79 -10.03
N GLN A 346 -13.11 -21.11 -9.18
CA GLN A 346 -11.79 -21.59 -8.77
C GLN A 346 -11.86 -22.51 -7.54
N PRO A 347 -11.03 -23.57 -7.47
CA PRO A 347 -11.05 -24.51 -6.36
C PRO A 347 -10.63 -23.84 -5.03
N GLY A 348 -11.45 -23.95 -3.98
CA GLY A 348 -11.10 -23.48 -2.63
C GLY A 348 -10.11 -24.40 -1.89
N GLU A 349 -9.76 -24.03 -0.65
CA GLU A 349 -9.08 -24.89 0.32
C GLU A 349 -9.78 -24.72 1.68
N ASP A 350 -9.99 -25.82 2.40
CA ASP A 350 -10.48 -25.78 3.77
C ASP A 350 -9.31 -25.65 4.77
N PHE A 351 -9.24 -24.52 5.48
CA PHE A 351 -8.26 -24.28 6.53
C PHE A 351 -8.83 -24.38 7.96
N SER A 352 -10.02 -24.97 8.13
CA SER A 352 -10.69 -25.16 9.42
C SER A 352 -9.81 -25.89 10.45
N ALA A 353 -9.01 -26.86 10.00
CA ALA A 353 -8.08 -27.64 10.84
C ALA A 353 -6.86 -26.85 11.37
N TYR A 354 -6.66 -25.61 10.93
CA TYR A 354 -5.49 -24.79 11.29
C TYR A 354 -5.93 -23.57 12.12
N PRO A 355 -6.04 -23.70 13.45
CA PRO A 355 -6.45 -22.58 14.29
C PRO A 355 -5.35 -21.52 14.33
N SER A 356 -5.74 -20.25 14.21
CA SER A 356 -4.83 -19.12 14.36
C SER A 356 -4.54 -18.80 15.83
N MET A 357 -3.45 -18.08 16.09
CA MET A 357 -3.27 -17.38 17.36
C MET A 357 -4.48 -16.45 17.64
N PRO A 358 -4.84 -16.21 18.91
CA PRO A 358 -5.87 -15.22 19.24
C PRO A 358 -5.40 -13.84 18.79
N VAL A 359 -6.31 -13.06 18.21
CA VAL A 359 -6.04 -11.68 17.76
C VAL A 359 -5.60 -10.82 18.93
N VAL A 360 -6.38 -10.84 20.02
CA VAL A 360 -6.10 -10.14 21.29
C VAL A 360 -6.49 -11.03 22.46
N THR A 361 -5.71 -10.99 23.55
CA THR A 361 -5.94 -11.74 24.78
C THR A 361 -6.10 -10.82 26.00
N CYS A 362 -6.62 -11.33 27.11
CA CYS A 362 -6.63 -10.59 28.38
C CYS A 362 -5.22 -10.23 28.86
N VAL A 363 -4.22 -11.06 28.55
CA VAL A 363 -2.81 -10.79 28.88
C VAL A 363 -2.29 -9.59 28.09
N ASP A 364 -2.64 -9.49 26.80
CA ASP A 364 -2.27 -8.33 25.98
C ASP A 364 -2.89 -7.03 26.53
N ILE A 365 -4.16 -7.09 26.94
CA ILE A 365 -4.85 -5.95 27.55
C ILE A 365 -4.19 -5.55 28.87
N ALA A 366 -3.90 -6.51 29.75
CA ALA A 366 -3.25 -6.25 31.03
C ALA A 366 -1.85 -5.62 30.86
N ARG A 367 -1.09 -6.05 29.84
CA ARG A 367 0.21 -5.45 29.48
C ARG A 367 0.05 -4.00 29.03
N GLU A 368 -0.95 -3.69 28.20
CA GLU A 368 -1.20 -2.30 27.79
C GLU A 368 -1.70 -1.41 28.94
N GLU A 369 -2.49 -1.97 29.87
CA GLU A 369 -2.88 -1.26 31.09
C GLU A 369 -1.70 -0.99 32.01
N GLN A 370 -0.78 -1.96 32.15
CA GLN A 370 0.46 -1.77 32.89
C GLN A 370 1.32 -0.70 32.24
N ARG A 371 1.50 -0.74 30.92
CA ARG A 371 2.21 0.29 30.16
C ARG A 371 1.62 1.68 30.39
N ALA A 372 0.30 1.80 30.38
CA ALA A 372 -0.37 3.07 30.65
C ALA A 372 -0.12 3.58 32.08
N ARG A 373 -0.09 2.69 33.09
CA ARG A 373 0.24 3.07 34.48
C ARG A 373 1.69 3.53 34.61
N GLU A 374 2.65 2.78 34.06
CA GLU A 374 4.08 3.14 34.12
C GLU A 374 4.35 4.51 33.47
N ILE A 375 3.69 4.81 32.34
CA ILE A 375 3.82 6.13 31.69
C ILE A 375 3.15 7.23 32.51
N ALA A 376 2.04 6.93 33.20
CA ALA A 376 1.40 7.91 34.09
C ALA A 376 2.31 8.30 35.26
N ASP A 377 3.03 7.34 35.85
CA ASP A 377 4.03 7.61 36.90
C ASP A 377 5.19 8.45 36.35
N GLN A 378 5.65 8.17 35.13
CA GLN A 378 6.67 8.99 34.45
C GLN A 378 6.20 10.42 34.18
N LEU A 379 4.95 10.59 33.76
CA LEU A 379 4.34 11.90 33.55
C LEU A 379 4.24 12.70 34.85
N GLU A 380 3.89 12.05 35.95
CA GLU A 380 3.85 12.69 37.27
C GLU A 380 5.24 13.17 37.69
N ASN A 381 6.25 12.30 37.60
CA ASN A 381 7.64 12.64 37.91
C ASN A 381 8.18 13.79 37.04
N ALA A 382 7.91 13.76 35.74
CA ALA A 382 8.30 14.83 34.82
C ALA A 382 7.62 16.16 35.18
N THR A 383 6.36 16.10 35.59
CA THR A 383 5.58 17.28 36.03
C THR A 383 6.16 17.87 37.32
N GLN A 384 6.49 17.02 38.30
CA GLN A 384 7.14 17.44 39.54
C GLN A 384 8.51 18.09 39.28
N ARG A 385 9.29 17.55 38.32
CA ARG A 385 10.56 18.16 37.88
C ARG A 385 10.36 19.57 37.32
N VAL A 386 9.34 19.80 36.51
CA VAL A 386 9.02 21.15 36.01
C VAL A 386 8.73 22.10 37.18
N VAL A 387 7.91 21.69 38.15
CA VAL A 387 7.58 22.50 39.33
C VAL A 387 8.83 22.84 40.16
N ALA A 388 9.74 21.87 40.34
CA ALA A 388 11.01 22.10 41.03
C ALA A 388 11.89 23.13 40.31
N ILE A 389 12.06 23.00 38.98
CA ILE A 389 12.85 23.94 38.18
C ILE A 389 12.23 25.34 38.23
N GLU A 390 10.90 25.47 38.13
CA GLU A 390 10.20 26.75 38.22
C GLU A 390 10.36 27.42 39.59
N LYS A 391 10.41 26.64 40.67
CA LYS A 391 10.68 27.14 42.02
C LYS A 391 12.11 27.68 42.13
N ASP A 392 13.09 26.89 41.67
CA ASP A 392 14.51 27.28 41.68
C ASP A 392 14.76 28.55 40.86
N LEU A 393 14.07 28.71 39.72
CA LEU A 393 14.17 29.89 38.86
C LEU A 393 13.65 31.16 39.55
N LYS A 394 12.59 31.05 40.35
CA LYS A 394 12.02 32.18 41.10
C LYS A 394 12.92 32.62 42.26
N GLU A 395 13.70 31.72 42.83
CA GLU A 395 14.54 31.97 44.00
C GLU A 395 15.94 32.54 43.65
N LYS A 396 16.41 32.38 42.41
CA LYS A 396 17.77 32.78 41.97
C LYS A 396 17.74 33.98 40.99
N GLN A 397 18.11 35.17 41.45
CA GLN A 397 18.47 36.30 40.57
C GLN A 397 19.94 36.18 40.14
N ASN A 398 20.25 35.56 38.99
CA ASN A 398 21.64 35.43 38.50
C ASN A 398 21.74 35.25 36.95
N PRO A 399 22.88 35.61 36.31
CA PRO A 399 23.05 35.81 34.86
C PRO A 399 23.17 34.54 34.00
N ALA A 400 22.80 33.36 34.52
CA ALA A 400 22.74 32.09 33.76
C ALA A 400 21.31 31.78 33.24
N GLN A 401 20.45 32.80 33.16
CA GLN A 401 19.01 32.69 32.91
C GLN A 401 18.66 31.91 31.64
N ALA A 402 19.43 32.06 30.55
CA ALA A 402 19.19 31.33 29.30
C ALA A 402 19.35 29.82 29.45
N ARG A 403 20.36 29.34 30.20
CA ARG A 403 20.59 27.90 30.42
C ARG A 403 19.49 27.27 31.28
N PHE A 404 19.01 27.99 32.30
CA PHE A 404 17.90 27.52 33.12
C PHE A 404 16.57 27.54 32.38
N GLU A 405 16.35 28.52 31.49
CA GLU A 405 15.21 28.51 30.57
C GLU A 405 15.28 27.32 29.62
N ALA A 406 16.43 27.04 28.98
CA ALA A 406 16.60 25.84 28.15
C ALA A 406 16.24 24.55 28.92
N GLU A 407 16.70 24.40 30.17
CA GLU A 407 16.39 23.25 31.01
C GLU A 407 14.89 23.16 31.36
N LEU A 408 14.24 24.29 31.66
CA LEU A 408 12.81 24.35 31.93
C LEU A 408 11.99 23.93 30.71
N GLN A 409 12.33 24.43 29.52
CA GLN A 409 11.61 24.09 28.29
C GLN A 409 11.84 22.63 27.90
N LEU A 410 13.05 22.10 28.11
CA LEU A 410 13.34 20.67 27.94
C LEU A 410 12.44 19.82 28.85
N ALA A 411 12.37 20.15 30.13
CA ALA A 411 11.52 19.44 31.10
C ALA A 411 10.02 19.52 30.74
N ARG A 412 9.54 20.67 30.23
CA ARG A 412 8.17 20.81 29.71
C ARG A 412 7.95 19.97 28.44
N GLY A 413 8.98 19.85 27.60
CA GLY A 413 9.00 18.93 26.46
C GLY A 413 8.87 17.47 26.89
N ASP A 414 9.52 17.06 27.98
CA ASP A 414 9.39 15.71 28.54
C ASP A 414 7.95 15.45 29.01
N VAL A 415 7.31 16.40 29.69
CA VAL A 415 5.89 16.32 30.09
C VAL A 415 4.99 16.12 28.87
N ALA A 416 5.18 16.91 27.81
CA ALA A 416 4.40 16.75 26.57
C ALA A 416 4.62 15.38 25.90
N THR A 417 5.84 14.83 26.02
CA THR A 417 6.18 13.50 25.50
C THR A 417 5.46 12.40 26.27
N PHE A 418 5.51 12.42 27.60
CA PHE A 418 4.82 11.44 28.43
C PHE A 418 3.30 11.58 28.36
N GLU A 419 2.76 12.81 28.24
CA GLU A 419 1.32 13.02 28.00
C GLU A 419 0.88 12.35 26.69
N ARG A 420 1.65 12.55 25.62
CA ARG A 420 1.40 11.89 24.32
C ARG A 420 1.45 10.37 24.46
N SER A 421 2.51 9.82 25.05
CA SER A 421 2.69 8.37 25.22
C SER A 421 1.58 7.74 26.09
N LEU A 422 1.11 8.44 27.12
CA LEU A 422 0.00 7.99 27.96
C LEU A 422 -1.30 7.89 27.16
N LEU A 423 -1.59 8.92 26.35
CA LEU A 423 -2.76 8.94 25.48
C LEU A 423 -2.74 7.80 24.45
N GLU A 424 -1.58 7.50 23.87
CA GLU A 424 -1.37 6.37 22.95
C GLU A 424 -1.59 5.00 23.64
N ALA A 425 -1.14 4.85 24.89
CA ALA A 425 -1.37 3.65 25.70
C ALA A 425 -2.84 3.49 26.08
N GLN A 426 -3.51 4.55 26.51
CA GLN A 426 -4.94 4.54 26.82
C GLN A 426 -5.78 4.14 25.61
N LEU A 427 -5.44 4.65 24.42
CA LEU A 427 -6.10 4.28 23.18
C LEU A 427 -5.90 2.79 22.86
N SER A 428 -4.69 2.28 23.06
CA SER A 428 -4.36 0.85 22.89
C SER A 428 -5.22 -0.05 23.80
N VAL A 429 -5.38 0.32 25.08
CA VAL A 429 -6.23 -0.40 26.04
C VAL A 429 -7.69 -0.41 25.60
N ILE A 430 -8.26 0.76 25.28
CA ILE A 430 -9.67 0.91 24.93
C ILE A 430 -10.01 0.10 23.67
N LEU A 431 -9.18 0.23 22.62
CA LEU A 431 -9.41 -0.48 21.36
C LEU A 431 -9.21 -2.00 21.51
N SER A 432 -8.25 -2.43 22.34
CA SER A 432 -8.01 -3.86 22.61
C SER A 432 -9.17 -4.49 23.38
N LYS A 433 -9.70 -3.83 24.40
CA LYS A 433 -10.88 -4.30 25.14
C LYS A 433 -12.12 -4.38 24.25
N LYS A 434 -12.38 -3.33 23.44
CA LYS A 434 -13.45 -3.33 22.44
C LYS A 434 -13.32 -4.55 21.53
N LYS A 435 -12.12 -4.78 20.98
CA LYS A 435 -11.90 -5.89 20.07
C LYS A 435 -12.07 -7.26 20.74
N PHE A 436 -11.60 -7.39 21.98
CA PHE A 436 -11.77 -8.62 22.74
C PHE A 436 -13.26 -8.98 22.92
N ASN A 437 -14.10 -8.01 23.29
CA ASN A 437 -15.53 -8.24 23.44
C ASN A 437 -16.21 -8.61 22.11
N GLU A 438 -15.86 -7.95 21.01
CA GLU A 438 -16.40 -8.26 19.67
C GLU A 438 -16.14 -9.72 19.27
N LEU A 439 -14.97 -10.25 19.62
CA LEU A 439 -14.58 -11.63 19.35
C LEU A 439 -15.19 -12.63 20.35
N ASN A 440 -15.54 -12.18 21.55
CA ASN A 440 -16.02 -13.00 22.66
C ASN A 440 -17.45 -12.59 23.08
N GLN A 441 -18.38 -12.52 22.13
CA GLN A 441 -19.76 -12.00 22.27
C GLN A 441 -20.58 -12.55 23.47
N LYS A 442 -20.12 -13.61 24.15
CA LYS A 442 -20.78 -14.24 25.31
C LYS A 442 -20.18 -13.84 26.66
N SER A 443 -19.13 -13.03 26.67
CA SER A 443 -18.38 -12.68 27.88
C SER A 443 -18.16 -11.17 27.87
N GLU A 444 -19.05 -10.41 28.53
CA GLU A 444 -18.83 -8.99 28.81
C GLU A 444 -17.73 -8.82 29.88
N VAL A 445 -16.54 -9.39 29.64
CA VAL A 445 -15.40 -9.33 30.57
C VAL A 445 -15.01 -7.87 30.81
N PHE A 446 -15.14 -7.03 29.78
CA PHE A 446 -14.87 -5.60 29.85
C PHE A 446 -16.15 -4.83 29.51
N PRO A 447 -17.02 -4.49 30.47
CA PRO A 447 -18.24 -3.73 30.18
C PRO A 447 -17.86 -2.38 29.57
N LEU A 448 -18.16 -2.19 28.28
CA LEU A 448 -17.81 -0.99 27.54
C LEU A 448 -18.98 -0.57 26.64
N ASN A 449 -19.50 0.64 26.86
CA ASN A 449 -20.50 1.24 25.99
C ASN A 449 -19.83 1.78 24.71
N VAL A 450 -20.38 1.46 23.53
CA VAL A 450 -19.84 1.88 22.23
C VAL A 450 -19.77 3.40 22.10
N ASP A 451 -20.76 4.14 22.59
CA ASP A 451 -20.77 5.60 22.54
C ASP A 451 -19.76 6.21 23.52
N GLU A 452 -19.57 5.56 24.67
CA GLU A 452 -18.52 5.93 25.62
C GLU A 452 -17.12 5.72 25.02
N ILE A 453 -16.89 4.59 24.33
CA ILE A 453 -15.63 4.34 23.60
C ILE A 453 -15.42 5.42 22.54
N ARG A 454 -16.42 5.72 21.72
CA ARG A 454 -16.31 6.77 20.69
C ARG A 454 -15.97 8.13 21.29
N SER A 455 -16.66 8.50 22.37
CA SER A 455 -16.42 9.76 23.09
C SER A 455 -14.99 9.83 23.64
N LYS A 456 -14.53 8.75 24.31
CA LYS A 456 -13.16 8.64 24.83
C LYS A 456 -12.11 8.71 23.71
N CYS A 457 -12.27 7.95 22.64
CA CYS A 457 -11.36 7.98 21.49
C CYS A 457 -11.30 9.37 20.85
N ARG A 458 -12.43 10.06 20.69
CA ARG A 458 -12.47 11.43 20.15
C ARG A 458 -11.76 12.41 21.06
N GLY A 459 -11.99 12.34 22.38
CA GLY A 459 -11.30 13.17 23.36
C GLY A 459 -9.79 12.95 23.38
N ILE A 460 -9.35 11.68 23.32
CA ILE A 460 -7.94 11.31 23.22
C ILE A 460 -7.33 11.87 21.93
N GLY A 461 -8.00 11.73 20.78
CA GLY A 461 -7.50 12.22 19.49
C GLY A 461 -7.22 13.72 19.49
N VAL A 462 -8.11 14.53 20.07
CA VAL A 462 -7.90 15.98 20.21
C VAL A 462 -6.69 16.29 21.09
N ARG A 463 -6.59 15.65 22.25
CA ARG A 463 -5.48 15.86 23.19
C ARG A 463 -4.13 15.41 22.63
N LEU A 464 -4.11 14.32 21.86
CA LEU A 464 -2.90 13.77 21.26
C LEU A 464 -2.31 14.74 20.22
N ASN A 465 -3.16 15.40 19.43
CA ASN A 465 -2.72 16.47 18.53
C ASN A 465 -2.09 17.64 19.30
N MET A 466 -2.73 18.08 20.39
CA MET A 466 -2.19 19.19 21.20
C MET A 466 -0.87 18.82 21.89
N ALA A 467 -0.74 17.60 22.42
CA ALA A 467 0.50 17.11 23.03
C ALA A 467 1.67 17.10 22.02
N ARG A 468 1.41 16.69 20.76
CA ARG A 468 2.40 16.74 19.68
C ARG A 468 2.83 18.17 19.34
N ILE A 469 1.87 19.08 19.23
CA ILE A 469 2.15 20.51 18.98
C ILE A 469 2.99 21.08 20.14
N ARG A 470 2.62 20.82 21.39
CA ARG A 470 3.37 21.28 22.57
C ARG A 470 4.80 20.75 22.60
N LYS A 471 5.00 19.45 22.37
CA LYS A 471 6.35 18.86 22.29
C LYS A 471 7.19 19.61 21.26
N ARG A 472 6.62 19.84 20.07
CA ARG A 472 7.31 20.57 19.01
C ARG A 472 7.67 22.01 19.39
N ILE A 473 6.75 22.72 20.05
CA ILE A 473 7.00 24.08 20.56
C ILE A 473 8.19 24.07 21.53
N TYR A 474 8.20 23.15 22.50
CA TYR A 474 9.28 23.08 23.49
C TYR A 474 10.63 22.71 22.88
N ASP A 475 10.66 21.84 21.87
CA ASP A 475 11.91 21.54 21.14
C ASP A 475 12.50 22.79 20.49
N TYR A 476 11.66 23.60 19.82
CA TYR A 476 12.10 24.87 19.20
C TYR A 476 12.55 25.91 20.23
N ILE A 477 11.84 26.06 21.35
CA ILE A 477 12.22 27.03 22.39
C ILE A 477 13.51 26.59 23.10
N THR A 478 13.67 25.28 23.37
CA THR A 478 14.90 24.73 23.94
C THR A 478 16.09 25.00 23.02
N GLU A 479 15.91 24.85 21.72
CA GLU A 479 16.94 25.21 20.73
C GLU A 479 17.29 26.69 20.76
N TYR A 480 16.30 27.59 20.80
CA TYR A 480 16.51 29.03 20.88
C TYR A 480 17.40 29.44 22.07
N TYR A 481 17.18 28.85 23.25
CA TYR A 481 17.97 29.16 24.44
C TYR A 481 19.36 28.49 24.49
N ASN A 482 19.61 27.48 23.64
CA ASN A 482 20.90 26.81 23.53
C ASN A 482 21.85 27.47 22.50
N GLN A 483 21.35 28.43 21.72
CA GLN A 483 22.14 29.32 20.85
C GLN A 483 22.67 30.50 21.66
#